data_AF-A0A1W1CPN1-F1
#
_entry.id   AF-A0A1W1CPN1-F1
#
_cell.length_a   1.000
_cell.length_b   1.000
_cell.length_c   1.000
_cell.angle_alpha   90.00
_cell.angle_beta   90.00
_cell.angle_gamma   90.00
#
_symmetry.space_group_name_H-M   'P 1'
#
loop_
_entity.id
_entity.type
_entity.pdbx_description
1 polymer ?
#
loop_
_entity_poly.entity_id
_entity_poly.type
_entity_poly.pdbx_seq_one_letter_code
_entity_poly.pdbx_strand_id
1 'polypeptide(L)'
;MQKVYEELTSAFRRNEGYLSIPAFERIVKKHTTILEEADTLFILLQSSGFPIRKENGKYLLESFFTPYNEQKYCIIDIETNGSKPEIAQIIEVGAVMFQNGKIIDRFESFVECTFLPDYISKITGITLEDLSGKSTQLTVLQNLRVFMEDAVFVAHNANFDYGFLNYSFERFGLGTIGNQKLCSIDLSRRTIDSERYGLAYLSESLDLGEHNPHRAFSDALVTTKLLELTFENLPEYVKTTDELLRFSNSSRKEQTAQKNIKL
;
A
#
# COMPACT_ATOMS: atom_id res chain seq x y z
N MET A 1 14.69 3.93 8.32
CA MET A 1 13.86 2.75 8.67
C MET A 1 13.63 1.78 7.50
N GLN A 2 13.50 2.23 6.25
CA GLN A 2 13.21 1.33 5.11
C GLN A 2 14.09 0.07 5.00
N LYS A 3 15.42 0.22 5.13
CA LYS A 3 16.37 -0.92 5.12
C LYS A 3 16.11 -1.94 6.22
N VAL A 4 15.59 -1.49 7.37
CA VAL A 4 15.23 -2.37 8.49
C VAL A 4 14.06 -3.26 8.11
N TYR A 5 13.00 -2.70 7.50
CA TYR A 5 11.86 -3.49 7.05
C TYR A 5 12.26 -4.55 6.02
N GLU A 6 13.13 -4.19 5.07
CA GLU A 6 13.62 -5.10 4.03
C GLU A 6 14.47 -6.23 4.61
N GLU A 7 15.42 -5.91 5.50
CA GLU A 7 16.26 -6.91 6.17
C GLU A 7 15.44 -7.83 7.07
N LEU A 8 14.50 -7.27 7.85
CA LEU A 8 13.60 -8.04 8.71
C LEU A 8 12.70 -8.95 7.89
N THR A 9 12.01 -8.43 6.88
CA THR A 9 11.14 -9.23 5.99
C THR A 9 11.92 -10.39 5.37
N SER A 10 13.13 -10.12 4.87
CA SER A 10 13.99 -11.15 4.30
C SER A 10 14.44 -12.18 5.34
N ALA A 11 14.71 -11.74 6.57
CA ALA A 11 15.10 -12.63 7.66
C ALA A 11 13.94 -13.50 8.14
N PHE A 12 12.74 -12.95 8.32
CA PHE A 12 11.52 -13.71 8.63
C PHE A 12 11.26 -14.78 7.58
N ARG A 13 11.27 -14.42 6.29
CA ARG A 13 11.07 -15.38 5.19
C ARG A 13 12.09 -16.53 5.20
N ARG A 14 13.36 -16.26 5.53
CA ARG A 14 14.41 -17.30 5.66
C ARG A 14 14.23 -18.21 6.88
N ASN A 15 13.46 -17.78 7.86
CA ASN A 15 13.22 -18.48 9.12
C ASN A 15 11.73 -18.81 9.29
N GLU A 16 11.04 -19.11 8.20
CA GLU A 16 9.64 -19.59 8.18
C GLU A 16 8.68 -18.67 8.95
N GLY A 17 8.86 -17.36 8.81
CA GLY A 17 8.02 -16.34 9.43
C GLY A 17 8.41 -15.97 10.86
N TYR A 18 9.41 -16.61 11.46
CA TYR A 18 9.83 -16.36 12.85
C TYR A 18 11.24 -15.78 12.97
N LEU A 19 11.50 -15.02 14.04
CA LEU A 19 12.85 -14.66 14.48
C LEU A 19 12.97 -14.83 15.99
N SER A 20 14.11 -15.37 16.45
CA SER A 20 14.45 -15.32 17.88
C SER A 20 14.76 -13.88 18.30
N ILE A 21 14.61 -13.58 19.60
CA ILE A 21 14.95 -12.25 20.14
C ILE A 21 16.39 -11.82 19.75
N PRO A 22 17.44 -12.65 19.93
CA PRO A 22 18.79 -12.25 19.53
C PRO A 22 18.94 -12.00 18.02
N ALA A 23 18.22 -12.74 17.18
CA ALA A 23 18.28 -12.56 15.74
C ALA A 23 17.63 -11.24 15.30
N PHE A 24 16.46 -10.92 15.86
CA PHE A 24 15.78 -9.65 15.66
C PHE A 24 16.66 -8.48 16.12
N GLU A 25 17.13 -8.51 17.37
CA GLU A 25 17.98 -7.47 17.96
C GLU A 25 19.22 -7.18 17.11
N ARG A 26 19.88 -8.24 16.61
CA ARG A 26 21.07 -8.11 15.78
C ARG A 26 20.77 -7.40 14.45
N ILE A 27 19.61 -7.61 13.85
CA ILE A 27 19.24 -6.94 12.59
C ILE A 27 18.98 -5.46 12.88
N VAL A 28 18.17 -5.18 13.89
CA VAL A 28 17.76 -3.81 14.16
C VAL A 28 18.90 -2.92 14.65
N LYS A 29 19.78 -3.44 15.52
CA LYS A 29 20.93 -2.69 16.06
C LYS A 29 21.92 -2.24 14.99
N LYS A 30 21.91 -2.82 13.79
CA LYS A 30 22.74 -2.36 12.65
C LYS A 30 22.32 -1.00 12.11
N HIS A 31 21.05 -0.65 12.26
CA HIS A 31 20.43 0.52 11.64
C HIS A 31 20.05 1.60 12.65
N THR A 32 20.30 1.37 13.94
CA THR A 32 20.09 2.33 15.02
C THR A 32 21.44 2.76 15.59
N THR A 33 21.70 4.05 15.73
CA THR A 33 23.00 4.54 16.20
C THR A 33 23.06 4.76 17.70
N ILE A 34 21.96 5.06 18.41
CA ILE A 34 22.04 5.58 19.77
C ILE A 34 20.78 5.21 20.59
N LEU A 35 20.94 4.37 21.62
CA LEU A 35 20.07 4.24 22.81
C LEU A 35 18.66 3.60 22.75
N GLU A 36 18.14 3.19 21.60
CA GLU A 36 16.83 2.51 21.61
C GLU A 36 16.95 1.06 22.09
N GLU A 37 16.30 0.75 23.21
CA GLU A 37 16.03 -0.62 23.61
C GLU A 37 15.23 -1.34 22.52
N ALA A 38 15.45 -2.64 22.34
CA ALA A 38 14.83 -3.42 21.27
C ALA A 38 13.30 -3.34 21.29
N ASP A 39 12.71 -3.15 22.47
CA ASP A 39 11.27 -3.00 22.67
C ASP A 39 10.75 -1.64 22.14
N THR A 40 11.52 -0.55 22.29
CA THR A 40 11.17 0.76 21.70
C THR A 40 11.09 0.68 20.19
N LEU A 41 12.10 0.07 19.57
CA LEU A 41 12.10 -0.06 18.12
C LEU A 41 10.99 -1.01 17.64
N PHE A 42 10.71 -2.09 18.37
CA PHE A 42 9.57 -2.95 18.08
C PHE A 42 8.26 -2.14 18.02
N ILE A 43 8.02 -1.26 19.00
CA ILE A 43 6.86 -0.36 19.01
C ILE A 43 6.89 0.61 17.83
N LEU A 44 8.05 1.19 17.48
CA LEU A 44 8.19 2.07 16.32
C LEU A 44 7.89 1.36 15.00
N LEU A 45 8.34 0.10 14.84
CA LEU A 45 8.03 -0.72 13.66
C LEU A 45 6.51 -0.94 13.55
N GLN A 46 5.85 -1.36 14.63
CA GLN A 46 4.40 -1.55 14.66
C GLN A 46 3.65 -0.25 14.39
N SER A 47 4.06 0.85 15.01
CA SER A 47 3.44 2.17 14.82
C SER A 47 3.62 2.71 13.40
N SER A 48 4.64 2.22 12.68
CA SER A 48 4.85 2.53 11.27
C SER A 48 4.03 1.63 10.33
N GLY A 49 3.26 0.68 10.87
CA GLY A 49 2.44 -0.28 10.12
C GLY A 49 3.19 -1.55 9.68
N PHE A 50 4.38 -1.83 10.22
CA PHE A 50 5.07 -3.08 9.94
C PHE A 50 4.37 -4.24 10.67
N PRO A 51 3.91 -5.30 9.96
CA PRO A 51 3.02 -6.32 10.52
C PRO A 51 3.80 -7.36 11.34
N ILE A 52 4.33 -6.94 12.49
CA ILE A 52 5.16 -7.74 13.39
C ILE A 52 4.47 -7.95 14.74
N ARG A 53 4.55 -9.18 15.27
CA ARG A 53 4.13 -9.51 16.64
C ARG A 53 5.23 -10.19 17.42
N LYS A 54 5.08 -10.18 18.74
CA LYS A 54 5.91 -10.92 19.69
C LYS A 54 5.03 -11.96 20.40
N GLU A 55 5.36 -13.24 20.23
CA GLU A 55 4.62 -14.35 20.82
C GLU A 55 5.60 -15.44 21.26
N ASN A 56 5.38 -16.05 22.44
CA ASN A 56 6.18 -17.17 22.95
C ASN A 56 7.71 -16.93 22.92
N GLY A 57 8.14 -15.70 23.22
CA GLY A 57 9.56 -15.32 23.23
C GLY A 57 10.22 -15.22 21.85
N LYS A 58 9.43 -15.12 20.77
CA LYS A 58 9.88 -14.91 19.39
C LYS A 58 9.13 -13.75 18.77
N TYR A 59 9.70 -13.20 17.70
CA TYR A 59 9.00 -12.30 16.79
C TYR A 59 8.47 -13.08 15.60
N LEU A 60 7.35 -12.63 15.05
CA LEU A 60 6.75 -13.19 13.85
C LEU A 60 6.29 -12.10 12.88
N LEU A 61 6.36 -12.39 11.58
CA LEU A 61 5.77 -11.57 10.52
C LEU A 61 4.36 -12.07 10.23
N GLU A 62 3.33 -11.27 10.54
CA GLU A 62 1.94 -11.74 10.52
C GLU A 62 1.48 -12.18 9.12
N SER A 63 1.89 -11.47 8.08
CA SER A 63 1.53 -11.79 6.70
C SER A 63 2.07 -13.14 6.22
N PHE A 64 3.07 -13.70 6.90
CA PHE A 64 3.57 -15.04 6.61
C PHE A 64 2.54 -16.13 6.97
N PHE A 65 1.68 -15.86 7.95
CA PHE A 65 0.70 -16.81 8.47
C PHE A 65 -0.74 -16.44 8.11
N THR A 66 -0.99 -15.19 7.73
CA THR A 66 -2.33 -14.68 7.41
C THR A 66 -2.74 -15.11 6.01
N PRO A 67 -3.85 -15.85 5.83
CA PRO A 67 -4.41 -16.14 4.53
C PRO A 67 -4.63 -14.86 3.73
N TYR A 68 -4.29 -14.83 2.44
CA TYR A 68 -4.36 -13.59 1.66
C TYR A 68 -5.78 -13.00 1.61
N ASN A 69 -6.81 -13.84 1.59
CA ASN A 69 -8.21 -13.40 1.56
C ASN A 69 -8.71 -12.84 2.91
N GLU A 70 -8.04 -13.17 4.01
CA GLU A 70 -8.35 -12.67 5.37
C GLU A 70 -7.56 -11.42 5.74
N GLN A 71 -6.54 -11.07 4.95
CA GLN A 71 -5.71 -9.90 5.15
C GLN A 71 -6.47 -8.60 4.91
N LYS A 72 -6.18 -7.58 5.72
CA LYS A 72 -6.59 -6.21 5.45
C LYS A 72 -5.69 -5.59 4.38
N TYR A 73 -6.31 -5.03 3.35
CA TYR A 73 -5.68 -4.23 2.31
C TYR A 73 -6.18 -2.80 2.40
N CYS A 74 -5.27 -1.83 2.49
CA CYS A 74 -5.60 -0.43 2.37
C CYS A 74 -5.25 0.01 0.95
N ILE A 75 -6.28 0.08 0.08
CA ILE A 75 -6.14 0.54 -1.30
C ILE A 75 -6.17 2.07 -1.24
N ILE A 76 -5.11 2.70 -1.71
CA ILE A 76 -4.90 4.14 -1.62
C ILE A 76 -4.60 4.68 -3.02
N ASP A 77 -5.15 5.84 -3.31
CA ASP A 77 -4.77 6.70 -4.42
C ASP A 77 -4.63 8.13 -3.88
N ILE A 78 -3.76 8.93 -4.49
CA ILE A 78 -3.56 10.34 -4.14
C ILE A 78 -3.55 11.22 -5.39
N GLU A 79 -4.12 12.42 -5.23
CA GLU A 79 -3.86 13.51 -6.17
C GLU A 79 -2.85 14.48 -5.56
N THR A 80 -2.00 15.06 -6.41
CA THR A 80 -0.93 15.98 -5.99
C THR A 80 -0.92 17.23 -6.84
N ASN A 81 -0.43 18.35 -6.30
CA ASN A 81 -0.26 19.58 -7.09
C ASN A 81 1.04 19.57 -7.93
N GLY A 82 1.67 18.41 -8.11
CA GLY A 82 2.91 18.23 -8.86
C GLY A 82 3.52 16.84 -8.67
N SER A 83 4.39 16.41 -9.58
CA SER A 83 4.87 15.02 -9.65
C SER A 83 6.04 14.66 -8.72
N LYS A 84 6.59 15.63 -7.99
CA LYS A 84 7.79 15.45 -7.16
C LYS A 84 7.53 15.80 -5.71
N PRO A 85 7.65 14.85 -4.77
CA PRO A 85 7.28 15.09 -3.37
C PRO A 85 8.16 16.13 -2.66
N GLU A 86 9.36 16.41 -3.17
CA GLU A 86 10.26 17.41 -2.59
C GLU A 86 9.77 18.86 -2.77
N ILE A 87 8.95 19.10 -3.79
CA ILE A 87 8.49 20.45 -4.18
C ILE A 87 6.97 20.56 -4.34
N ALA A 88 6.24 19.46 -4.25
CA ALA A 88 4.79 19.39 -4.35
C ALA A 88 4.18 18.78 -3.08
N GLN A 89 2.85 18.82 -3.00
CA GLN A 89 2.07 18.27 -1.88
C GLN A 89 0.88 17.47 -2.39
N ILE A 90 0.35 16.66 -1.49
CA ILE A 90 -0.92 15.93 -1.68
C ILE A 90 -2.06 16.94 -1.59
N ILE A 91 -3.05 16.81 -2.48
CA ILE A 91 -4.26 17.66 -2.51
C ILE A 91 -5.55 16.85 -2.29
N GLU A 92 -5.53 15.54 -2.56
CA GLU A 92 -6.62 14.62 -2.28
C GLU A 92 -6.05 13.27 -1.86
N VAL A 93 -6.69 12.59 -0.91
CA VAL A 93 -6.44 11.20 -0.56
C VAL A 93 -7.74 10.45 -0.64
N GLY A 94 -7.75 9.36 -1.41
CA GLY A 94 -8.82 8.38 -1.43
C GLY A 94 -8.29 7.04 -0.98
N ALA A 95 -8.95 6.43 0.00
CA ALA A 95 -8.56 5.12 0.50
C ALA A 95 -9.75 4.24 0.88
N VAL A 96 -9.57 2.94 0.69
CA VAL A 96 -10.56 1.90 0.95
C VAL A 96 -9.89 0.80 1.75
N MET A 97 -10.50 0.43 2.88
CA MET A 97 -10.09 -0.75 3.62
C MET A 97 -10.89 -1.94 3.11
N PHE A 98 -10.18 -2.94 2.60
CA PHE A 98 -10.74 -4.14 1.99
C PHE A 98 -10.26 -5.39 2.74
N GLN A 99 -11.19 -6.27 3.08
CA GLN A 99 -10.93 -7.53 3.78
C GLN A 99 -12.05 -8.53 3.47
N ASN A 100 -11.72 -9.82 3.33
CA ASN A 100 -12.72 -10.88 3.15
C ASN A 100 -13.69 -10.65 1.98
N GLY A 101 -13.18 -10.14 0.85
CA GLY A 101 -14.02 -9.89 -0.33
C GLY A 101 -14.95 -8.68 -0.18
N LYS A 102 -14.72 -7.80 0.80
CA LYS A 102 -15.61 -6.68 1.10
C LYS A 102 -14.84 -5.42 1.48
N ILE A 103 -15.39 -4.28 1.08
CA ILE A 103 -15.01 -2.98 1.63
C ILE A 103 -15.57 -2.88 3.04
N ILE A 104 -14.71 -2.71 4.03
CA ILE A 104 -15.07 -2.62 5.45
C ILE A 104 -14.94 -1.21 6.01
N ASP A 105 -14.19 -0.33 5.35
CA ASP A 105 -14.05 1.08 5.74
C ASP A 105 -13.62 1.96 4.55
N ARG A 106 -13.81 3.28 4.66
CA ARG A 106 -13.54 4.27 3.61
C ARG A 106 -12.93 5.53 4.22
N PHE A 107 -11.97 6.11 3.52
CA PHE A 107 -11.35 7.37 3.88
C PHE A 107 -11.23 8.25 2.63
N GLU A 108 -11.73 9.48 2.71
CA GLU A 108 -11.65 10.46 1.63
C GLU A 108 -11.38 11.83 2.26
N SER A 109 -10.37 12.54 1.76
CA SER A 109 -10.06 13.87 2.24
C SER A 109 -9.40 14.70 1.17
N PHE A 110 -9.92 15.91 0.96
CA PHE A 110 -9.10 16.99 0.41
C PHE A 110 -8.06 17.44 1.43
N VAL A 111 -6.96 17.98 0.92
CA VAL A 111 -5.87 18.58 1.70
C VAL A 111 -5.80 20.05 1.33
N GLU A 112 -5.69 20.92 2.33
CA GLU A 112 -5.58 22.34 2.06
C GLU A 112 -4.39 22.66 1.17
N CYS A 113 -4.60 23.56 0.19
CA CYS A 113 -3.55 23.95 -0.73
C CYS A 113 -3.69 25.41 -1.13
N THR A 114 -2.59 26.15 -1.13
CA THR A 114 -2.55 27.57 -1.51
C THR A 114 -2.14 27.81 -2.96
N PHE A 115 -1.69 26.77 -3.66
CA PHE A 115 -1.28 26.85 -5.05
C PHE A 115 -1.54 25.55 -5.80
N LEU A 116 -2.34 25.64 -6.86
CA LEU A 116 -2.71 24.53 -7.73
C LEU A 116 -2.47 24.94 -9.19
N PRO A 117 -1.58 24.25 -9.93
CA PRO A 117 -1.38 24.54 -11.35
C PRO A 117 -2.63 24.25 -12.18
N ASP A 118 -2.94 25.10 -13.15
CA ASP A 118 -4.11 24.95 -14.05
C ASP A 118 -4.18 23.58 -14.73
N TYR A 119 -3.03 22.99 -15.08
CA TYR A 119 -3.00 21.69 -15.73
C TYR A 119 -3.45 20.56 -14.79
N ILE A 120 -3.21 20.66 -13.48
CA ILE A 120 -3.70 19.70 -12.50
C ILE A 120 -5.21 19.84 -12.39
N SER A 121 -5.73 21.06 -12.24
CA SER A 121 -7.18 21.31 -12.17
C SER A 121 -7.93 20.82 -13.41
N LYS A 122 -7.33 20.90 -14.60
CA LYS A 122 -7.93 20.35 -15.83
C LYS A 122 -7.98 18.82 -15.86
N ILE A 123 -7.05 18.15 -15.17
CA ILE A 123 -6.96 16.69 -15.13
C ILE A 123 -7.89 16.14 -14.05
N THR A 124 -7.80 16.67 -12.83
CA THR A 124 -8.51 16.15 -11.65
C THR A 124 -9.90 16.76 -11.45
N GLY A 125 -10.17 17.91 -12.09
CA GLY A 125 -11.37 18.71 -11.82
C GLY A 125 -11.33 19.46 -10.49
N ILE A 126 -10.27 19.31 -9.68
CA ILE A 126 -10.12 19.97 -8.39
C ILE A 126 -9.75 21.43 -8.60
N THR A 127 -10.44 22.34 -7.90
CA THR A 127 -10.16 23.77 -7.91
C THR A 127 -9.50 24.24 -6.61
N LEU A 128 -8.88 25.42 -6.61
CA LEU A 128 -8.38 26.02 -5.35
C LEU A 128 -9.50 26.29 -4.33
N GLU A 129 -10.74 26.50 -4.79
CA GLU A 129 -11.89 26.69 -3.91
C GLU A 129 -12.23 25.41 -3.14
N ASP A 130 -12.13 24.24 -3.81
CA ASP A 130 -12.35 22.94 -3.17
C ASP A 130 -11.32 22.65 -2.07
N LEU A 131 -10.12 23.21 -2.17
CA LEU A 131 -9.01 22.99 -1.24
C LEU A 131 -8.93 24.04 -0.13
N SER A 132 -9.56 25.20 -0.30
CA SER A 132 -9.48 26.28 0.68
C SER A 132 -10.18 25.91 1.98
N GLY A 133 -9.47 26.06 3.12
CA GLY A 133 -10.01 25.77 4.45
C GLY A 133 -10.24 24.28 4.76
N LYS A 134 -9.69 23.37 3.94
CA LYS A 134 -9.69 21.93 4.22
C LYS A 134 -8.66 21.58 5.31
N SER A 135 -8.57 20.30 5.66
CA SER A 135 -7.63 19.84 6.68
C SER A 135 -6.18 20.02 6.21
N THR A 136 -5.31 20.35 7.16
CA THR A 136 -3.86 20.43 6.92
C THR A 136 -3.32 19.08 6.46
N GLN A 137 -2.25 19.09 5.66
CA GLN A 137 -1.61 17.85 5.21
C GLN A 137 -1.17 16.97 6.40
N LEU A 138 -0.66 17.57 7.48
CA LEU A 138 -0.29 16.85 8.70
C LEU A 138 -1.50 16.10 9.30
N THR A 139 -2.64 16.77 9.44
CA THR A 139 -3.86 16.17 9.99
C THR A 139 -4.35 15.00 9.14
N VAL A 140 -4.35 15.16 7.81
CA VAL A 140 -4.77 14.10 6.89
C VAL A 140 -3.83 12.90 6.98
N LEU A 141 -2.51 13.11 7.02
CA LEU A 141 -1.53 12.04 7.16
C LEU A 141 -1.63 11.31 8.51
N GLN A 142 -1.90 12.02 9.61
CA GLN A 142 -2.14 11.40 10.92
C GLN A 142 -3.38 10.49 10.88
N ASN A 143 -4.47 10.98 10.31
CA ASN A 143 -5.70 10.18 10.18
C ASN A 143 -5.49 8.99 9.24
N LEU A 144 -4.77 9.18 8.14
CA LEU A 144 -4.42 8.11 7.22
C LEU A 144 -3.53 7.04 7.88
N ARG A 145 -2.57 7.43 8.73
CA ARG A 145 -1.76 6.47 9.51
C ARG A 145 -2.62 5.56 10.36
N VAL A 146 -3.60 6.15 11.05
CA VAL A 146 -4.53 5.40 11.90
C VAL A 146 -5.41 4.51 11.05
N PHE A 147 -5.92 5.00 9.93
CA PHE A 147 -6.74 4.23 8.99
C PHE A 147 -5.98 3.04 8.39
N MET A 148 -4.71 3.21 8.03
CA MET A 148 -3.88 2.17 7.41
C MET A 148 -3.54 1.02 8.36
N GLU A 149 -3.40 1.28 9.66
CA GLU A 149 -2.92 0.30 10.65
C GLU A 149 -1.68 -0.46 10.11
N ASP A 150 -1.70 -1.80 10.20
CA ASP A 150 -0.74 -2.74 9.62
C ASP A 150 -1.22 -3.37 8.30
N ALA A 151 -2.28 -2.82 7.69
CA ALA A 151 -2.83 -3.32 6.44
C ALA A 151 -1.79 -3.27 5.31
N VAL A 152 -1.93 -4.15 4.32
CA VAL A 152 -1.10 -4.09 3.12
C VAL A 152 -1.45 -2.82 2.36
N PHE A 153 -0.46 -1.96 2.13
CA PHE A 153 -0.57 -0.79 1.27
C PHE A 153 -0.75 -1.26 -0.18
N VAL A 154 -1.84 -0.87 -0.82
CA VAL A 154 -2.12 -1.19 -2.23
C VAL A 154 -2.33 0.10 -3.00
N ALA A 155 -1.74 0.21 -4.18
CA ALA A 155 -2.01 1.31 -5.10
C ALA A 155 -1.76 0.87 -6.55
N HIS A 156 -2.36 1.60 -7.50
CA HIS A 156 -2.15 1.38 -8.93
C HIS A 156 -0.96 2.20 -9.42
N ASN A 157 0.17 1.53 -9.70
CA ASN A 157 1.51 2.13 -9.77
C ASN A 157 2.04 2.58 -8.38
N ALA A 158 1.98 1.66 -7.41
CA ALA A 158 2.24 1.94 -6.00
C ALA A 158 3.57 2.64 -5.67
N ASN A 159 4.57 2.66 -6.55
CA ASN A 159 5.79 3.42 -6.30
C ASN A 159 5.55 4.94 -6.23
N PHE A 160 4.57 5.46 -6.97
CA PHE A 160 4.23 6.87 -6.95
C PHE A 160 3.60 7.25 -5.61
N ASP A 161 2.44 6.68 -5.29
CA ASP A 161 1.67 6.97 -4.09
C ASP A 161 2.47 6.69 -2.82
N TYR A 162 3.10 5.50 -2.74
CA TYR A 162 3.92 5.13 -1.60
C TYR A 162 5.10 6.08 -1.44
N GLY A 163 5.78 6.45 -2.53
CA GLY A 163 6.92 7.36 -2.49
C GLY A 163 6.52 8.74 -1.99
N PHE A 164 5.41 9.28 -2.50
CA PHE A 164 4.91 10.59 -2.14
C PHE A 164 4.42 10.65 -0.68
N LEU A 165 3.65 9.64 -0.28
CA LEU A 165 3.17 9.50 1.09
C LEU A 165 4.35 9.30 2.04
N ASN A 166 5.27 8.36 1.76
CA ASN A 166 6.42 8.09 2.62
C ASN A 166 7.28 9.34 2.82
N TYR A 167 7.56 10.10 1.74
CA TYR A 167 8.26 11.39 1.87
C TYR A 167 7.50 12.37 2.76
N SER A 168 6.18 12.47 2.59
CA SER A 168 5.35 13.36 3.40
C SER A 168 5.31 12.94 4.87
N PHE A 169 5.13 11.65 5.16
CA PHE A 169 5.21 11.09 6.51
C PHE A 169 6.55 11.44 7.18
N GLU A 170 7.67 11.26 6.48
CA GLU A 170 8.99 11.62 7.01
C GLU A 170 9.13 13.13 7.24
N ARG A 171 8.72 13.96 6.28
CA ARG A 171 8.77 15.42 6.36
C ARG A 171 8.00 15.98 7.55
N PHE A 172 6.88 15.35 7.90
CA PHE A 172 6.02 15.74 9.03
C PHE A 172 6.37 15.03 10.35
N GLY A 173 7.46 14.24 10.40
CA GLY A 173 7.89 13.58 11.63
C GLY A 173 7.03 12.39 12.07
N LEU A 174 6.28 11.78 11.13
CA LEU A 174 5.38 10.66 11.37
C LEU A 174 6.04 9.29 11.08
N GLY A 175 7.37 9.25 11.00
CA GLY A 175 8.15 8.08 10.61
C GLY A 175 8.02 7.72 9.13
N THR A 176 8.53 6.55 8.74
CA THR A 176 8.36 6.01 7.38
C THR A 176 7.13 5.10 7.33
N ILE A 177 6.66 4.74 6.15
CA ILE A 177 5.68 3.66 5.98
C ILE A 177 6.40 2.32 6.15
N GLY A 178 5.92 1.50 7.09
CA GLY A 178 6.36 0.14 7.35
C GLY A 178 5.39 -0.92 6.81
N ASN A 179 4.20 -0.50 6.38
CA ASN A 179 3.22 -1.37 5.72
C ASN A 179 3.87 -2.11 4.54
N GLN A 180 3.54 -3.39 4.40
CA GLN A 180 3.93 -4.13 3.22
C GLN A 180 3.20 -3.58 1.99
N LYS A 181 3.90 -3.55 0.85
CA LYS A 181 3.42 -2.88 -0.37
C LYS A 181 3.05 -3.89 -1.45
N LEU A 182 1.88 -3.70 -2.06
CA LEU A 182 1.41 -4.42 -3.24
C LEU A 182 1.08 -3.42 -4.36
N CYS A 183 1.57 -3.67 -5.56
CA CYS A 183 1.26 -2.85 -6.74
C CYS A 183 0.23 -3.59 -7.59
N SER A 184 -0.93 -2.99 -7.82
CA SER A 184 -2.00 -3.66 -8.58
C SER A 184 -1.63 -3.88 -10.05
N ILE A 185 -0.76 -3.04 -10.63
CA ILE A 185 -0.19 -3.27 -11.98
C ILE A 185 0.64 -4.55 -12.01
N ASP A 186 1.54 -4.74 -11.04
CA ASP A 186 2.45 -5.89 -11.02
C ASP A 186 1.67 -7.18 -10.80
N LEU A 187 0.66 -7.16 -9.94
CA LEU A 187 -0.23 -8.29 -9.74
C LEU A 187 -1.09 -8.56 -10.99
N SER A 188 -1.66 -7.52 -11.61
CA SER A 188 -2.48 -7.65 -12.82
C SER A 188 -1.69 -8.28 -13.97
N ARG A 189 -0.43 -7.88 -14.19
CA ARG A 189 0.45 -8.48 -15.21
C ARG A 189 0.67 -9.99 -15.07
N ARG A 190 0.44 -10.53 -13.88
CA ARG A 190 0.60 -11.97 -13.60
C ARG A 190 -0.71 -12.74 -13.66
N THR A 191 -1.84 -12.05 -13.58
CA THR A 191 -3.16 -12.65 -13.33
C THR A 191 -4.16 -12.35 -14.44
N ILE A 192 -3.93 -11.30 -15.23
CA ILE A 192 -4.82 -10.81 -16.27
C ILE A 192 -4.02 -10.67 -17.56
N ASP A 193 -4.56 -11.19 -18.67
CA ASP A 193 -4.01 -10.97 -20.00
C ASP A 193 -4.59 -9.67 -20.57
N SER A 194 -3.74 -8.65 -20.71
CA SER A 194 -4.14 -7.33 -21.21
C SER A 194 -3.02 -6.68 -22.00
N GLU A 195 -3.40 -5.92 -23.04
CA GLU A 195 -2.48 -5.11 -23.84
C GLU A 195 -1.86 -3.96 -23.04
N ARG A 196 -2.63 -3.39 -22.10
CA ARG A 196 -2.24 -2.23 -21.28
C ARG A 196 -2.73 -2.41 -19.86
N TYR A 197 -1.96 -1.88 -18.91
CA TYR A 197 -2.22 -2.05 -17.48
C TYR A 197 -2.48 -0.72 -16.76
N GLY A 198 -2.81 0.35 -17.49
CA GLY A 198 -3.26 1.59 -16.85
C GLY A 198 -4.70 1.46 -16.34
N LEU A 199 -5.00 2.08 -15.21
CA LEU A 199 -6.27 1.88 -14.49
C LEU A 199 -7.49 2.18 -15.37
N ALA A 200 -7.50 3.31 -16.09
CA ALA A 200 -8.61 3.66 -16.99
C ALA A 200 -8.84 2.60 -18.09
N TYR A 201 -7.76 2.08 -18.69
CA TYR A 201 -7.87 1.03 -19.71
C TYR A 201 -8.41 -0.27 -19.10
N LEU A 202 -7.85 -0.71 -17.96
CA LEU A 202 -8.29 -1.93 -17.30
C LEU A 202 -9.74 -1.82 -16.82
N SER A 203 -10.11 -0.67 -16.28
CA SER A 203 -11.47 -0.35 -15.84
C SER A 203 -12.49 -0.54 -16.95
N GLU A 204 -12.24 0.06 -18.12
CA GLU A 204 -13.11 -0.07 -19.30
C GLU A 204 -13.09 -1.50 -19.87
N SER A 205 -11.91 -2.08 -20.06
CA SER A 205 -11.76 -3.39 -20.72
C SER A 205 -12.30 -4.57 -19.90
N LEU A 206 -12.34 -4.45 -18.58
CA LEU A 206 -12.78 -5.49 -17.65
C LEU A 206 -14.14 -5.18 -17.01
N ASP A 207 -14.80 -4.09 -17.41
CA ASP A 207 -16.09 -3.62 -16.88
C ASP A 207 -16.09 -3.51 -15.34
N LEU A 208 -15.10 -2.80 -14.79
CA LEU A 208 -14.91 -2.68 -13.32
C LEU A 208 -15.90 -1.71 -12.65
N GLY A 209 -16.87 -1.19 -13.39
CA GLY A 209 -17.91 -0.27 -12.91
C GLY A 209 -17.63 1.20 -13.21
N GLU A 210 -18.35 2.08 -12.51
CA GLU A 210 -18.22 3.53 -12.69
C GLU A 210 -16.83 4.00 -12.27
N HIS A 211 -16.15 4.66 -13.22
CA HIS A 211 -14.83 5.21 -13.03
C HIS A 211 -14.85 6.68 -13.37
N ASN A 212 -14.58 7.53 -12.39
CA ASN A 212 -14.27 8.93 -12.59
C ASN A 212 -12.75 9.11 -12.45
N PRO A 213 -11.98 9.06 -13.56
CA PRO A 213 -10.53 9.08 -13.50
C PRO A 213 -10.01 10.37 -12.86
N HIS A 214 -8.87 10.29 -12.19
CA HIS A 214 -8.21 11.42 -11.53
C HIS A 214 -9.01 12.01 -10.37
N ARG A 215 -9.72 11.12 -9.68
CA ARG A 215 -10.39 11.38 -8.41
C ARG A 215 -10.00 10.26 -7.47
N ALA A 216 -9.21 10.60 -6.45
CA ALA A 216 -8.49 9.61 -5.67
C ALA A 216 -9.40 8.52 -5.10
N PHE A 217 -10.57 8.88 -4.57
CA PHE A 217 -11.49 7.90 -4.02
C PHE A 217 -12.12 6.99 -5.09
N SER A 218 -12.41 7.52 -6.28
CA SER A 218 -12.89 6.72 -7.41
C SER A 218 -11.82 5.75 -7.90
N ASP A 219 -10.57 6.20 -8.01
CA ASP A 219 -9.44 5.38 -8.44
C ASP A 219 -9.13 4.27 -7.43
N ALA A 220 -9.24 4.55 -6.13
CA ALA A 220 -9.14 3.53 -5.08
C ALA A 220 -10.26 2.47 -5.14
N LEU A 221 -11.50 2.87 -5.44
CA LEU A 221 -12.63 1.94 -5.62
C LEU A 221 -12.44 1.02 -6.82
N VAL A 222 -12.07 1.57 -7.98
CA VAL A 222 -11.80 0.78 -9.20
C VAL A 222 -10.59 -0.12 -8.99
N THR A 223 -9.55 0.34 -8.32
CA THR A 223 -8.39 -0.48 -7.94
C THR A 223 -8.79 -1.63 -7.02
N THR A 224 -9.75 -1.43 -6.12
CA THR A 224 -10.30 -2.50 -5.28
C THR A 224 -10.99 -3.56 -6.14
N LYS A 225 -11.79 -3.17 -7.14
CA LYS A 225 -12.43 -4.11 -8.08
C LYS A 225 -11.44 -4.87 -8.93
N LEU A 226 -10.40 -4.18 -9.40
CA LEU A 226 -9.29 -4.83 -10.10
C LEU A 226 -8.62 -5.86 -9.18
N LEU A 227 -8.34 -5.51 -7.93
CA LEU A 227 -7.70 -6.40 -6.96
C LEU A 227 -8.54 -7.67 -6.72
N GLU A 228 -9.86 -7.53 -6.54
CA GLU A 228 -10.80 -8.66 -6.42
C GLU A 228 -10.63 -9.64 -7.60
N LEU A 229 -10.65 -9.14 -8.83
CA LEU A 229 -10.49 -9.96 -10.03
C LEU A 229 -9.11 -10.62 -10.12
N THR A 230 -8.04 -9.94 -9.69
CA THR A 230 -6.70 -10.56 -9.66
C THR A 230 -6.63 -11.73 -8.69
N PHE A 231 -7.38 -11.68 -7.59
CA PHE A 231 -7.40 -12.75 -6.58
C PHE A 231 -8.05 -14.04 -7.10
N GLU A 232 -9.06 -13.92 -7.97
CA GLU A 232 -9.70 -15.08 -8.62
C GLU A 232 -8.75 -15.86 -9.54
N ASN A 233 -7.70 -15.20 -10.02
CA ASN A 233 -6.73 -15.72 -10.98
C ASN A 233 -5.38 -16.09 -10.32
N LEU A 234 -5.32 -16.15 -9.00
CA LEU A 234 -4.11 -16.57 -8.28
C LEU A 234 -3.84 -18.06 -8.48
N PRO A 235 -2.56 -18.46 -8.59
CA PRO A 235 -2.20 -19.88 -8.63
C PRO A 235 -2.50 -20.55 -7.29
N GLU A 236 -2.83 -21.84 -7.32
CA GLU A 236 -3.28 -22.58 -6.13
C GLU A 236 -2.29 -22.57 -4.96
N TYR A 237 -0.99 -22.38 -5.21
CA TYR A 237 0.03 -22.35 -4.17
C TYR A 237 0.03 -21.05 -3.35
N VAL A 238 -0.57 -19.95 -3.84
CA VAL A 238 -0.65 -18.69 -3.10
C VAL A 238 -1.76 -18.84 -2.06
N LYS A 239 -1.37 -19.06 -0.80
CA LYS A 239 -2.27 -19.21 0.34
C LYS A 239 -2.16 -18.05 1.31
N THR A 240 -0.94 -17.58 1.56
CA THR A 240 -0.69 -16.51 2.54
C THR A 240 -0.44 -15.16 1.87
N THR A 241 -0.57 -14.10 2.66
CA THR A 241 -0.27 -12.73 2.21
C THR A 241 1.18 -12.59 1.77
N ASP A 242 2.14 -13.19 2.49
CA ASP A 242 3.54 -13.15 2.09
C ASP A 242 3.78 -13.82 0.73
N GLU A 243 3.10 -14.96 0.47
CA GLU A 243 3.16 -15.64 -0.82
C GLU A 243 2.56 -14.78 -1.95
N LEU A 244 1.44 -14.09 -1.71
CA LEU A 244 0.84 -13.14 -2.65
C LEU A 244 1.83 -12.01 -2.98
N LEU A 245 2.44 -11.40 -1.97
CA LEU A 245 3.39 -10.31 -2.16
C LEU A 245 4.63 -10.77 -2.93
N ARG A 246 5.10 -12.00 -2.70
CA ARG A 246 6.23 -12.59 -3.43
C ARG A 246 5.84 -12.95 -4.86
N PHE A 247 4.65 -13.49 -5.08
CA PHE A 247 4.11 -13.75 -6.41
C PHE A 247 4.08 -12.45 -7.21
N SER A 248 3.44 -11.40 -6.69
CA SER A 248 3.34 -10.11 -7.37
C SER A 248 4.69 -9.51 -7.78
N ASN A 249 5.73 -9.63 -6.93
CA ASN A 249 7.04 -9.03 -7.17
C ASN A 249 8.04 -9.94 -7.90
N SER A 250 7.67 -11.20 -8.19
CA SER A 250 8.58 -12.16 -8.80
C SER A 250 8.84 -11.82 -10.27
N SER A 251 10.11 -11.81 -10.66
CA SER A 251 10.55 -11.65 -12.06
C SER A 251 10.39 -12.94 -12.89
N ARG A 252 10.09 -14.07 -12.25
CA ARG A 252 9.87 -15.34 -12.95
C ARG A 252 8.50 -15.33 -13.61
N LYS A 253 8.48 -15.49 -14.94
CA LYS A 253 7.27 -15.80 -15.70
C LYS A 253 6.80 -17.21 -15.31
N GLU A 254 5.81 -17.29 -14.45
CA GLU A 254 5.06 -18.53 -14.27
C GLU A 254 3.98 -18.55 -15.36
N GLN A 255 3.92 -19.64 -16.13
CA GLN A 255 2.85 -19.84 -17.09
C GLN A 255 1.57 -20.10 -16.30
N THR A 256 0.71 -19.09 -16.18
CA THR A 256 -0.63 -19.26 -15.63
C THR A 256 -1.36 -20.27 -16.50
N ALA A 257 -1.76 -21.41 -15.93
CA ALA A 257 -2.60 -22.37 -16.62
C ALA A 257 -3.96 -21.70 -16.88
N GLN A 258 -4.15 -21.17 -18.09
CA GLN A 258 -5.36 -20.51 -18.54
C GLN A 258 -6.56 -21.45 -18.33
N LYS A 259 -7.36 -21.20 -17.30
CA LYS A 259 -8.76 -21.64 -17.29
C LYS A 259 -9.53 -20.63 -18.12
N ASN A 260 -9.89 -21.04 -19.32
CA ASN A 260 -10.80 -20.33 -20.22
C ASN A 260 -12.07 -19.93 -19.45
N ILE A 261 -12.23 -18.65 -19.13
CA ILE A 261 -13.54 -18.05 -18.91
C ILE A 261 -13.86 -17.25 -20.17
N LYS A 262 -14.32 -17.99 -21.19
CA LYS A 262 -15.27 -17.44 -22.14
C LYS A 262 -16.65 -17.64 -21.53
N LEU A 263 -17.39 -16.56 -21.33
CA LEU A 263 -18.80 -16.44 -21.69
C LEU A 263 -19.14 -14.96 -21.77
#